data_AF-A0A6B9FTJ4-F1
#
_entry.id   AF-A0A6B9FTJ4-F1
#
_cell.length_a   1.000
_cell.length_b   1.000
_cell.length_c   1.000
_cell.angle_alpha   90.00
_cell.angle_beta   90.00
_cell.angle_gamma   90.00
#
_symmetry.space_group_name_H-M   'P 1'
#
loop_
_entity.id
_entity.type
_entity.pdbx_description
1 polymer ?
#
loop_
_entity_poly.entity_id
_entity_poly.type
_entity_poly.pdbx_seq_one_letter_code
_entity_poly.pdbx_strand_id
1 'polypeptide(L)' 'MENPGPEDDVYEGLDSFAVVELLLETESEIERTVGRYVPLANESILDSTKSPLRRFQGWIDYVAETVEHG' A
#
# COMPACT_ATOMS: atom_id res chain seq x y z
N MET A 1 4.86 -19.87 25.45
CA MET A 1 3.68 -19.68 24.61
C MET A 1 3.84 -18.31 24.00
N GLU A 2 4.42 -18.26 22.80
CA GLU A 2 4.43 -17.03 22.00
C GLU A 2 2.98 -16.76 21.58
N ASN A 3 2.47 -15.62 22.00
CA ASN A 3 1.15 -15.13 21.65
C ASN A 3 1.37 -14.24 20.43
N PRO A 4 0.98 -14.62 19.20
CA PRO A 4 1.06 -13.71 18.07
C PRO A 4 0.00 -12.62 18.33
N GLY A 5 0.46 -11.49 18.88
CA GLY A 5 -0.31 -10.25 19.00
C GLY A 5 -0.71 -9.72 17.62
N PRO A 6 -1.73 -8.84 17.57
CA PRO A 6 -2.65 -8.74 16.46
C PRO A 6 -2.01 -8.14 15.21
N GLU A 7 -2.27 -8.78 14.07
CA GLU A 7 -2.25 -8.18 12.73
C GLU A 7 -0.89 -7.63 12.30
N ASP A 8 -0.17 -8.40 11.48
CA ASP A 8 1.10 -8.04 10.83
C ASP A 8 1.11 -6.57 10.36
N ASP A 9 1.75 -5.69 11.14
CA ASP A 9 2.00 -4.31 10.73
C ASP A 9 3.06 -4.38 9.62
N VAL A 10 2.57 -4.43 8.38
CA VAL A 10 3.41 -4.51 7.18
C VAL A 10 4.41 -3.34 7.16
N TYR A 11 4.07 -2.22 7.80
CA TYR A 11 4.94 -1.05 7.93
C TYR A 11 6.12 -1.25 8.88
N GLU A 12 5.99 -2.07 9.94
CA GLU A 12 7.10 -2.36 10.84
C GLU A 12 8.16 -3.27 10.19
N GLY A 13 7.78 -4.02 9.15
CA GLY A 13 8.68 -4.91 8.41
C GLY A 13 9.25 -4.33 7.10
N LEU A 14 8.69 -3.23 6.59
CA LEU A 14 9.12 -2.63 5.32
C LEU A 14 10.00 -1.40 5.57
N ASP A 15 11.22 -1.44 5.05
CA ASP A 15 12.02 -0.24 4.89
C ASP A 15 11.35 0.74 3.91
N SER A 16 11.62 2.03 4.05
CA SER A 16 11.05 3.08 3.17
C SER A 16 11.29 2.81 1.68
N PHE A 17 12.36 2.10 1.33
CA PHE A 17 12.65 1.70 -0.04
C PHE A 17 11.69 0.61 -0.54
N ALA A 18 11.38 -0.39 0.30
CA ALA A 18 10.44 -1.45 -0.04
C ALA A 18 9.00 -0.92 -0.18
N VAL A 19 8.64 0.12 0.59
CA VAL A 19 7.37 0.86 0.40
C VAL A 19 7.28 1.49 -0.99
N VAL A 20 8.37 2.10 -1.46
CA VAL A 20 8.44 2.71 -2.80
C VAL A 20 8.37 1.65 -3.89
N GLU A 21 9.07 0.53 -3.73
CA GLU A 21 9.02 -0.59 -4.68
C GLU A 21 7.60 -1.17 -4.79
N LEU A 22 6.97 -1.46 -3.65
CA LEU A 22 5.58 -1.93 -3.59
C LEU A 22 4.64 -0.99 -4.34
N LEU A 23 4.82 0.31 -4.14
CA LEU A 23 4.01 1.33 -4.79
C LEU A 23 4.18 1.31 -6.31
N LEU A 24 5.43 1.35 -6.80
CA LEU A 24 5.73 1.38 -8.23
C LEU A 24 5.29 0.09 -8.94
N GLU A 25 5.47 -1.06 -8.29
CA GLU A 25 5.04 -2.35 -8.82
C GLU A 25 3.51 -2.42 -8.88
N THR A 26 2.82 -1.95 -7.84
CA THR A 26 1.35 -1.91 -7.83
C THR A 26 0.80 -0.97 -8.89
N GLU A 27 1.37 0.23 -9.06
CA GLU A 27 1.00 1.16 -10.13
C GLU A 27 1.19 0.53 -11.53
N SER A 28 2.30 -0.17 -11.74
CA SER A 28 2.60 -0.86 -12.99
C SER A 28 1.60 -1.99 -13.29
N GLU A 29 1.24 -2.79 -12.27
CA GLU A 29 0.27 -3.87 -12.43
C GLU A 29 -1.16 -3.35 -12.63
N ILE A 30 -1.53 -2.24 -11.98
CA ILE A 30 -2.80 -1.55 -12.23
C ILE A 30 -2.83 -1.04 -13.67
N GLU A 31 -1.77 -0.37 -14.14
CA GLU A 31 -1.70 0.14 -15.51
C GLU A 31 -1.86 -0.99 -16.53
N ARG A 32 -1.20 -2.12 -16.32
CA ARG A 32 -1.34 -3.32 -17.16
C ARG A 32 -2.76 -3.90 -17.16
N THR A 33 -3.43 -3.87 -16.00
CA THR A 33 -4.74 -4.48 -15.82
C THR A 33 -5.88 -3.59 -16.32
N VAL A 34 -5.83 -2.30 -15.98
CA VAL A 34 -6.89 -1.32 -16.28
C VAL A 34 -6.65 -0.62 -17.62
N GLY A 35 -5.41 -0.64 -18.14
CA GLY A 35 -5.02 0.01 -19.39
C GLY A 35 -4.81 1.52 -19.26
N ARG A 36 -4.72 2.05 -18.03
CA ARG A 36 -4.43 3.45 -17.73
C ARG A 36 -3.55 3.56 -16.49
N TYR A 37 -2.65 4.52 -16.49
CA TYR A 37 -1.83 4.82 -15.32
C TYR A 37 -2.69 5.46 -14.22
N VAL A 38 -2.67 4.86 -13.02
CA VAL A 38 -3.35 5.36 -11.82
C VAL A 38 -2.27 5.63 -10.76
N PRO A 39 -1.97 6.90 -10.44
CA PRO A 39 -0.98 7.21 -9.43
C PRO A 39 -1.51 6.86 -8.04
N LEU A 40 -0.79 5.98 -7.35
CA LEU A 40 -1.05 5.63 -5.96
C LEU A 40 -0.27 6.55 -5.02
N ALA A 41 0.85 7.14 -5.45
CA ALA A 41 1.66 8.07 -4.65
C ALA A 41 0.84 9.27 -4.12
N ASN A 42 0.69 9.32 -2.80
CA ASN A 42 0.05 10.42 -2.07
C ASN A 42 0.87 10.80 -0.82
N GLU A 43 0.67 12.01 -0.32
CA GLU A 43 1.32 12.58 0.88
C GLU A 43 1.12 11.69 2.12
N SER A 44 0.05 10.88 2.16
CA SER A 44 -0.27 9.97 3.26
C SER A 44 0.52 8.66 3.25
N ILE A 45 1.09 8.23 2.12
CA ILE A 45 1.74 6.91 2.03
C ILE A 45 3.02 6.81 2.86
N LEU A 46 3.78 7.91 2.92
CA LEU A 46 5.02 8.01 3.70
C LEU A 46 4.77 8.54 5.12
N ASP A 47 3.52 8.84 5.48
CA ASP A 47 3.14 9.26 6.83
C ASP A 47 2.97 8.01 7.70
N SER A 48 3.94 7.74 8.58
CA SER A 48 3.94 6.58 9.48
C SER A 48 2.71 6.50 10.40
N THR A 49 1.95 7.58 10.57
CA THR A 49 0.72 7.60 11.38
C THR A 49 -0.55 7.40 10.56
N LYS A 50 -0.55 7.77 9.28
CA LYS A 50 -1.72 7.76 8.40
C LYS A 50 -1.60 6.81 7.21
N SER A 51 -0.47 6.12 7.07
CA SER A 51 -0.20 5.27 5.92
C SER A 51 -1.22 4.13 5.82
N PRO A 52 -1.80 3.89 4.63
CA PRO A 52 -2.66 2.73 4.39
C PRO A 52 -1.89 1.40 4.57
N LEU A 53 -0.56 1.44 4.55
CA LEU A 53 0.34 0.29 4.68
C LEU A 53 0.50 -0.25 6.11
N ARG A 54 -0.13 0.38 7.11
CA ARG A 54 -0.14 -0.14 8.50
C ARG A 54 -0.81 -1.50 8.64
N ARG A 55 -1.70 -1.84 7.72
CA ARG A 55 -2.35 -3.16 7.63
C ARG A 55 -2.43 -3.56 6.17
N PHE A 56 -2.19 -4.83 5.87
CA PHE A 56 -2.33 -5.34 4.50
C PHE A 56 -3.73 -5.05 3.92
N GLN A 57 -4.79 -5.25 4.70
CA GLN A 57 -6.15 -4.92 4.27
C GLN A 57 -6.33 -3.42 3.95
N GLY A 58 -5.70 -2.54 4.73
CA GLY A 58 -5.77 -1.09 4.49
C GLY A 58 -5.10 -0.68 3.17
N TRP A 59 -4.03 -1.37 2.78
CA TRP A 59 -3.41 -1.19 1.48
C TRP A 59 -4.32 -1.62 0.34
N ILE A 60 -4.94 -2.80 0.45
CA ILE A 60 -5.87 -3.30 -0.56
C ILE A 60 -7.08 -2.37 -0.72
N ASP A 61 -7.67 -1.92 0.38
CA ASP A 61 -8.81 -1.01 0.36
C ASP A 61 -8.43 0.34 -0.30
N TYR A 62 -7.24 0.88 0.04
CA TYR A 62 -6.72 2.10 -0.57
C TYR A 62 -6.50 1.97 -2.08
N VAL A 63 -5.89 0.88 -2.52
CA VAL A 63 -5.65 0.62 -3.94
C VAL A 63 -6.99 0.50 -4.69
N ALA A 64 -7.94 -0.26 -4.14
CA ALA A 64 -9.26 -0.42 -4.74
C ALA A 64 -9.99 0.91 -4.88
N GLU A 65 -10.04 1.72 -3.82
CA GLU A 65 -10.67 3.04 -3.85
C GLU A 65 -10.00 3.96 -4.88
N THR A 66 -8.67 3.95 -4.95
CA THR A 66 -7.92 4.79 -5.90
C THR A 66 -8.17 4.37 -7.35
N VAL A 67 -8.29 3.06 -7.61
CA VAL A 67 -8.62 2.53 -8.95
C VAL A 67 -10.05 2.87 -9.37
N GLU A 68 -11.00 2.84 -8.43
CA GLU A 68 -12.40 3.20 -8.68
C GLU A 68 -12.59 4.69 -8.99
N HIS A 69 -11.80 5.57 -8.37
CA HIS A 69 -11.93 7.03 -8.51
C HIS A 69 -10.96 7.67 -9.53
N GLY A 70 -9.91 6.96 -9.95
CA GLY A 70 -8.94 7.40 -10.96
C GLY A 70 -9.40 7.24 -12.40
#